data_AF-A0A1B1LQR4-F1
#
_entry.id   AF-A0A1B1LQR4-F1
#
_cell.length_a   1.000
_cell.length_b   1.000
_cell.length_c   1.000
_cell.angle_alpha   90.00
_cell.angle_beta   90.00
_cell.angle_gamma   90.00
#
_symmetry.space_group_name_H-M   'P 1'
#
loop_
_entity.id
_entity.type
_entity.pdbx_description
1 polymer ?
#
loop_
_entity_poly.entity_id
_entity_poly.type
_entity_poly.pdbx_seq_one_letter_code
_entity_poly.pdbx_strand_id
1 'polypeptide(L)'
;MLNNTIIPVLCARSGVPLNDSRGRITSHRGRASAVTALASVPQGMTLHELMEWSGHSCPRSTLHYIRIRPTRLAASFVKADKISHMISVLIDHDSQALTSSGPALYYDLGDLYCTNPFWSSCPHRMACIGCDFSLPKSSSRAQALESKASIHRYLEEVPLTPDEKAIAEGDIDKLTAFIKKMASQPAPQKD
;
A
#
# COMPACT_ATOMS: atom_id res chain seq x y z
N MET A 1 9.97 39.92 -17.31
CA MET A 1 9.80 39.21 -18.60
C MET A 1 8.81 38.04 -18.49
N LEU A 2 9.04 37.01 -17.67
CA LEU A 2 8.15 35.83 -17.60
C LEU A 2 6.67 36.14 -17.32
N ASN A 3 6.38 36.88 -16.23
CA ASN A 3 5.00 37.15 -15.80
C ASN A 3 4.23 38.13 -16.69
N ASN A 4 4.95 39.00 -17.41
CA ASN A 4 4.36 40.08 -18.18
C ASN A 4 4.29 39.76 -19.68
N THR A 5 5.00 38.72 -20.14
CA THR A 5 5.15 38.43 -21.57
C THR A 5 4.89 36.95 -21.86
N ILE A 6 5.72 36.05 -21.32
CA ILE A 6 5.67 34.61 -21.66
C ILE A 6 4.40 33.96 -21.14
N ILE A 7 4.07 34.18 -19.86
CA ILE A 7 2.88 33.57 -19.24
C ILE A 7 1.60 34.02 -19.95
N PRO A 8 1.38 35.32 -20.22
CA PRO A 8 0.21 35.73 -20.98
C PRO A 8 0.08 35.06 -22.35
N VAL A 9 1.18 34.91 -23.09
CA VAL A 9 1.18 34.23 -24.39
C VAL A 9 0.83 32.76 -24.25
N LEU A 10 1.39 32.05 -23.26
CA LEU A 10 1.09 30.64 -23.01
C LEU A 10 -0.36 30.42 -22.59
N CYS A 11 -0.90 31.30 -21.73
CA CYS A 11 -2.30 31.29 -21.31
C CYS A 11 -3.23 31.47 -22.53
N ALA A 12 -2.97 32.48 -23.37
CA ALA A 12 -3.75 32.73 -24.58
C ALA A 12 -3.73 31.53 -25.54
N ARG A 13 -2.55 30.93 -25.77
CA ARG A 13 -2.39 29.75 -26.64
C ARG A 13 -3.12 28.51 -26.10
N SER A 14 -3.22 28.38 -24.78
CA SER A 14 -3.83 27.22 -24.11
C SER A 14 -5.32 27.43 -23.79
N GLY A 15 -5.90 28.57 -24.15
CA GLY A 15 -7.29 28.92 -23.81
C GLY A 15 -7.53 29.14 -22.30
N VAL A 16 -6.46 29.43 -21.53
CA VAL A 16 -6.54 29.64 -20.08
C VAL A 16 -6.62 31.14 -19.77
N PRO A 17 -7.54 31.60 -18.90
CA PRO A 17 -7.61 33.00 -18.49
C PRO A 17 -6.34 33.49 -17.78
N LEU A 18 -6.03 34.79 -17.88
CA LEU A 18 -4.88 35.39 -17.18
C LEU A 18 -5.06 35.50 -15.66
N ASN A 19 -6.30 35.35 -15.18
CA ASN A 19 -6.66 35.43 -13.78
C ASN A 19 -7.53 34.22 -13.41
N ASP A 20 -7.37 33.68 -12.22
CA ASP A 20 -8.27 32.70 -11.61
C ASP A 20 -8.93 33.29 -10.35
N SER A 21 -9.64 32.45 -9.59
CA SER A 21 -10.30 32.86 -8.34
C SER A 21 -9.34 33.39 -7.25
N ARG A 22 -8.03 33.24 -7.43
CA ARG A 22 -6.99 33.77 -6.53
C ARG A 22 -6.19 34.91 -7.17
N GLY A 23 -6.65 35.43 -8.30
CA GLY A 23 -6.05 36.58 -9.00
C GLY A 23 -5.16 36.16 -10.18
N ARG A 24 -4.18 37.01 -10.50
CA ARG A 24 -3.35 36.85 -11.71
C ARG A 24 -2.49 35.59 -11.69
N ILE A 25 -2.42 34.88 -12.81
CA ILE A 25 -1.51 33.75 -13.02
C ILE A 25 -0.09 34.28 -13.21
N THR A 26 0.85 33.74 -12.45
CA THR A 26 2.27 34.11 -12.47
C THR A 26 3.15 32.86 -12.42
N SER A 27 4.44 33.02 -12.70
CA SER A 27 5.42 31.92 -12.71
C SER A 27 5.51 31.25 -11.34
N HIS A 28 5.54 32.07 -10.29
CA HIS A 28 5.51 31.61 -8.91
C HIS A 28 4.26 30.77 -8.62
N ARG A 29 3.08 31.23 -9.07
CA ARG A 29 1.83 30.50 -8.87
C ARG A 29 1.75 29.23 -9.72
N GLY A 30 2.26 29.24 -10.95
CA GLY A 30 2.37 28.04 -11.79
C GLY A 30 3.26 26.98 -11.14
N ARG A 31 4.43 27.39 -10.62
CA ARG A 31 5.33 26.51 -9.86
C ARG A 31 4.68 25.98 -8.59
N ALA A 32 3.99 26.84 -7.82
CA ALA A 32 3.22 26.43 -6.65
C ALA A 32 2.20 25.34 -6.96
N SER A 33 1.44 25.53 -8.04
CA SER A 33 0.43 24.56 -8.49
C SER A 33 1.05 23.23 -8.90
N ALA A 34 2.18 23.24 -9.63
CA ALA A 34 2.89 22.03 -10.02
C ALA A 34 3.42 21.25 -8.82
N VAL A 35 4.10 21.92 -7.88
CA VAL A 35 4.59 21.31 -6.62
C VAL A 35 3.44 20.73 -5.82
N THR A 36 2.31 21.44 -5.71
CA THR A 36 1.12 20.96 -5.00
C THR A 36 0.52 19.72 -5.66
N ALA A 37 0.48 19.68 -6.99
CA ALA A 37 -0.06 18.55 -7.75
C ALA A 37 0.82 17.30 -7.58
N LEU A 38 2.14 17.45 -7.75
CA LEU A 38 3.12 16.37 -7.53
C LEU A 38 3.09 15.84 -6.10
N ALA A 39 2.86 16.72 -5.13
CA ALA A 39 2.64 16.30 -3.77
C ALA A 39 1.35 15.48 -3.64
N SER A 40 0.24 15.88 -4.28
CA SER A 40 -1.12 15.45 -3.90
C SER A 40 -1.65 14.16 -4.53
N VAL A 41 -0.92 13.54 -5.46
CA VAL A 41 -1.32 12.25 -6.03
C VAL A 41 -1.14 11.09 -5.01
N PRO A 42 -1.84 9.94 -5.18
CA PRO A 42 -1.79 8.83 -4.22
C PRO A 42 -0.37 8.27 -3.96
N GLN A 43 0.48 8.29 -4.98
CA GLN A 43 1.92 8.00 -4.91
C GLN A 43 2.74 9.27 -5.16
N GLY A 44 2.38 10.35 -4.47
CA GLY A 44 3.02 11.66 -4.62
C GLY A 44 4.46 11.66 -4.12
N MET A 45 5.23 12.60 -4.65
CA MET A 45 6.62 12.80 -4.22
C MET A 45 6.69 13.17 -2.74
N THR A 46 7.70 12.65 -2.06
CA THR A 46 8.09 13.01 -0.70
C THR A 46 8.55 14.46 -0.63
N LEU A 47 8.66 15.01 0.58
CA LEU A 47 9.15 16.37 0.78
C LEU A 47 10.55 16.57 0.19
N HIS A 48 11.44 15.59 0.35
CA HIS A 48 12.81 15.66 -0.17
C HIS A 48 12.85 15.63 -1.71
N GLU A 49 12.07 14.76 -2.35
CA GLU A 49 11.95 14.73 -3.81
C GLU A 49 11.37 16.03 -4.35
N LEU A 50 10.37 16.61 -3.68
CA LEU A 50 9.80 17.90 -4.05
C LEU A 50 10.80 19.04 -3.84
N MET A 51 11.62 18.99 -2.79
CA MET A 51 12.72 19.94 -2.58
C MET A 51 13.73 19.87 -3.71
N GLU A 52 14.12 18.67 -4.13
CA GLU A 52 15.06 18.46 -5.25
C GLU A 52 14.44 18.96 -6.56
N TRP A 53 13.21 18.54 -6.88
CA TRP A 53 12.50 18.94 -8.09
C TRP A 53 12.31 20.46 -8.18
N SER A 54 12.05 21.10 -7.05
CA SER A 54 11.89 22.55 -6.96
C SER A 54 13.20 23.29 -6.69
N GLY A 55 14.35 22.62 -6.52
CA GLY A 55 15.62 23.28 -6.19
C GLY A 55 15.57 24.11 -4.90
N HIS A 56 14.80 23.69 -3.89
CA HIS A 56 14.77 24.34 -2.58
C HIS A 56 15.73 23.66 -1.62
N SER A 57 16.69 24.41 -1.08
CA SER A 57 17.55 23.97 0.03
C SER A 57 16.83 23.95 1.39
N CYS A 58 15.69 24.64 1.51
CA CYS A 58 14.95 24.78 2.77
C CYS A 58 13.57 24.09 2.68
N PRO A 59 13.24 23.15 3.58
CA PRO A 59 11.92 22.51 3.63
C PRO A 59 10.76 23.48 3.76
N ARG A 60 10.95 24.60 4.50
CA ARG A 60 9.92 25.62 4.70
C ARG A 60 9.48 26.27 3.39
N SER A 61 10.40 26.45 2.44
CA SER A 61 10.10 26.99 1.11
C SER A 61 9.19 26.05 0.31
N THR A 62 9.45 24.74 0.36
CA THR A 62 8.61 23.72 -0.29
C THR A 62 7.25 23.59 0.41
N LEU A 63 7.22 23.58 1.74
CA LEU A 63 5.98 23.50 2.52
C LEU A 63 5.07 24.73 2.31
N HIS A 64 5.64 25.90 2.00
CA HIS A 64 4.84 27.07 1.65
C HIS A 64 4.02 26.87 0.36
N TYR A 65 4.52 26.04 -0.55
CA TYR A 65 3.78 25.66 -1.76
C TYR A 65 2.73 24.58 -1.49
N ILE A 66 3.01 23.63 -0.58
CA ILE A 66 2.15 22.47 -0.34
C ILE A 66 1.17 22.78 0.80
N ARG A 67 -0.06 23.19 0.47
CA ARG A 67 -1.15 23.18 1.46
C ARG A 67 -1.66 21.76 1.65
N ILE A 68 -1.19 21.07 2.69
CA ILE A 68 -1.75 19.78 3.09
C ILE A 68 -3.19 20.01 3.56
N ARG A 69 -4.17 19.42 2.86
CA ARG A 69 -5.57 19.45 3.30
C ARG A 69 -5.71 18.60 4.58
N PRO A 70 -6.51 19.02 5.58
CA PRO A 70 -6.70 18.24 6.81
C PRO A 70 -7.13 16.78 6.55
N THR A 71 -7.97 16.56 5.53
CA THR A 71 -8.39 15.21 5.11
C THR A 71 -7.24 14.34 4.62
N ARG A 72 -6.24 14.95 3.97
CA ARG A 72 -5.05 14.26 3.48
C ARG A 72 -4.11 13.89 4.63
N LEU A 73 -3.98 14.77 5.63
CA LEU A 73 -3.22 14.47 6.83
C LEU A 73 -3.83 13.29 7.59
N ALA A 74 -5.16 13.31 7.80
CA ALA A 74 -5.87 12.20 8.42
C ALA A 74 -5.68 10.88 7.64
N ALA A 75 -5.79 10.92 6.30
CA ALA A 75 -5.53 9.74 5.47
C ALA A 75 -4.08 9.24 5.57
N SER A 76 -3.08 10.14 5.66
CA SER A 76 -1.69 9.73 5.88
C SER A 76 -1.45 9.12 7.26
N PHE A 77 -2.14 9.60 8.29
CA PHE A 77 -2.11 8.98 9.62
C PHE A 77 -2.68 7.57 9.57
N VAL A 78 -3.88 7.39 9.02
CA VAL A 78 -4.50 6.06 8.87
C VAL A 78 -3.64 5.12 8.02
N LYS A 79 -2.98 5.63 6.97
CA LYS A 79 -2.04 4.85 6.15
C LYS A 79 -0.80 4.44 6.94
N ALA A 80 -0.25 5.32 7.76
CA ALA A 80 0.94 5.03 8.57
C ALA A 80 0.63 4.12 9.77
N ASP A 81 -0.57 4.23 10.32
CA ASP A 81 -1.08 3.38 11.41
C ASP A 81 -1.57 2.01 10.91
N LYS A 82 -1.53 1.76 9.60
CA LYS A 82 -2.07 0.54 9.01
C LYS A 82 -1.20 -0.64 9.44
N ILE A 83 -1.82 -1.58 10.15
CA ILE A 83 -1.22 -2.88 10.46
C ILE A 83 -1.42 -3.76 9.22
N SER A 84 -0.31 -4.16 8.62
CA SER A 84 -0.27 -5.12 7.52
C SER A 84 0.46 -6.39 7.97
N HIS A 85 0.06 -7.53 7.44
CA HIS A 85 0.85 -8.76 7.54
C HIS A 85 1.51 -9.05 6.19
N MET A 86 2.58 -9.83 6.21
CA MET A 86 3.19 -10.35 4.98
C MET A 86 2.59 -11.71 4.69
N ILE A 87 2.03 -11.89 3.49
CA ILE A 87 1.57 -13.18 3.00
C ILE A 87 2.59 -13.74 2.01
N SER A 88 2.84 -15.04 2.06
CA SER A 88 3.62 -15.71 1.02
C SER A 88 2.74 -15.93 -0.21
N VAL A 89 3.25 -15.57 -1.38
CA VAL A 89 2.59 -15.80 -2.67
C VAL A 89 3.55 -16.53 -3.60
N LEU A 90 3.07 -17.63 -4.21
CA LEU A 90 3.77 -18.28 -5.30
C LEU A 90 3.27 -17.70 -6.61
N ILE A 91 4.20 -17.37 -7.50
CA ILE A 91 3.92 -16.86 -8.84
C ILE A 91 4.47 -17.86 -9.85
N ASP A 92 3.61 -18.38 -10.71
CA ASP A 92 4.00 -19.23 -11.83
C ASP A 92 4.32 -18.36 -13.04
N HIS A 93 5.61 -18.29 -13.38
CA HIS A 93 6.10 -17.53 -14.54
C HIS A 93 6.05 -18.33 -15.84
N ASP A 94 5.49 -19.55 -15.83
CA ASP A 94 5.26 -20.30 -17.06
C ASP A 94 4.25 -19.57 -17.95
N SER A 95 4.66 -19.30 -19.20
CA SER A 95 3.83 -18.70 -20.23
C SER A 95 2.50 -19.41 -20.45
N GLN A 96 2.43 -20.73 -20.23
CA GLN A 96 1.21 -21.52 -20.37
C GLN A 96 0.27 -21.38 -19.17
N ALA A 97 0.78 -20.93 -18.03
CA ALA A 97 0.01 -20.69 -16.81
C ALA A 97 -0.50 -19.24 -16.73
N LEU A 98 -0.27 -18.41 -17.75
CA LEU A 98 -0.78 -17.04 -17.76
C LEU A 98 -2.31 -17.01 -17.69
N THR A 99 -2.81 -16.18 -16.79
CA THR A 99 -4.21 -15.80 -16.69
C THR A 99 -4.43 -14.49 -17.43
N SER A 100 -5.70 -14.09 -17.62
CA SER A 100 -6.05 -12.78 -18.17
C SER A 100 -5.54 -11.60 -17.33
N SER A 101 -5.25 -11.83 -16.04
CA SER A 101 -4.70 -10.85 -15.10
C SER A 101 -3.17 -10.87 -14.98
N GLY A 102 -2.47 -11.72 -15.74
CA GLY A 102 -1.01 -11.90 -15.62
C GLY A 102 -0.63 -13.31 -15.17
N PRO A 103 0.58 -13.52 -14.61
CA PRO A 103 1.02 -14.85 -14.17
C PRO A 103 0.08 -15.44 -13.12
N ALA A 104 -0.02 -16.77 -13.05
CA ALA A 104 -0.87 -17.42 -12.06
C ALA A 104 -0.33 -17.18 -10.64
N LEU A 105 -1.22 -16.75 -9.75
CA LEU A 105 -0.93 -16.43 -8.35
C LEU A 105 -1.52 -17.50 -7.42
N TYR A 106 -0.74 -17.89 -6.41
CA TYR A 106 -1.15 -18.84 -5.39
C TYR A 106 -0.77 -18.30 -4.02
N TYR A 107 -1.75 -17.77 -3.28
CA TYR A 107 -1.55 -17.25 -1.93
C TYR A 107 -1.44 -18.39 -0.94
N ASP A 108 -0.36 -18.43 -0.16
CA ASP A 108 -0.11 -19.47 0.84
C ASP A 108 -0.88 -19.15 2.14
N LEU A 109 -1.90 -19.95 2.44
CA LEU A 109 -2.77 -19.80 3.61
C LEU A 109 -2.51 -20.89 4.67
N GLY A 110 -1.30 -21.45 4.70
CA GLY A 110 -0.95 -22.55 5.62
C GLY A 110 -1.16 -23.91 4.96
N ASP A 111 -2.30 -24.56 5.22
CA ASP A 111 -2.59 -25.92 4.72
C ASP A 111 -3.11 -25.95 3.27
N LEU A 112 -3.42 -24.78 2.71
CA LEU A 112 -3.95 -24.63 1.36
C LEU A 112 -3.39 -23.39 0.67
N TYR A 113 -3.39 -23.43 -0.66
CA TYR A 113 -3.19 -22.26 -1.51
C TYR A 113 -4.55 -21.68 -1.91
N CYS A 114 -4.65 -20.34 -2.02
CA CYS A 114 -5.76 -19.69 -2.71
C CYS A 114 -5.34 -19.30 -4.13
N THR A 115 -6.11 -19.76 -5.11
CA THR A 115 -5.88 -19.52 -6.54
C THR A 115 -6.55 -18.25 -7.08
N ASN A 116 -7.25 -17.50 -6.22
CA ASN A 116 -7.84 -16.23 -6.60
C ASN A 116 -6.73 -15.15 -6.67
N PRO A 117 -6.46 -14.55 -7.85
CA PRO A 117 -5.42 -13.52 -7.98
C PRO A 117 -5.74 -12.24 -7.20
N PHE A 118 -6.97 -12.09 -6.70
CA PHE A 118 -7.40 -10.94 -5.90
C PHE A 118 -7.64 -11.30 -4.43
N TRP A 119 -6.99 -12.36 -3.92
CA TRP A 119 -7.18 -12.80 -2.53
C TRP A 119 -6.93 -11.68 -1.52
N SER A 120 -5.93 -10.81 -1.73
CA SER A 120 -5.62 -9.71 -0.81
C SER A 120 -6.76 -8.71 -0.64
N SER A 121 -7.74 -8.68 -1.55
CA SER A 121 -8.95 -7.85 -1.48
C SER A 121 -10.25 -8.69 -1.35
N CYS A 122 -10.14 -9.99 -1.14
CA CYS A 122 -11.29 -10.89 -1.04
C CYS A 122 -12.11 -10.59 0.23
N PRO A 123 -13.45 -10.52 0.16
CA PRO A 123 -14.29 -10.36 1.35
C PRO A 123 -14.34 -11.61 2.24
N HIS A 124 -13.85 -12.76 1.75
CA HIS A 124 -13.95 -14.06 2.42
C HIS A 124 -12.59 -14.63 2.86
N ARG A 125 -11.57 -13.80 3.12
CA ARG A 125 -10.19 -14.25 3.45
C ARG A 125 -10.11 -15.25 4.61
N MET A 126 -11.10 -15.25 5.50
CA MET A 126 -11.16 -16.13 6.66
C MET A 126 -11.94 -17.44 6.43
N ALA A 127 -12.49 -17.67 5.23
CA ALA A 127 -13.34 -18.82 4.92
C ALA A 127 -12.82 -19.65 3.73
N CYS A 128 -11.52 -19.58 3.44
CA CYS A 128 -10.96 -20.15 2.22
C CYS A 128 -11.10 -21.68 2.10
N ILE A 129 -11.16 -22.43 3.21
CA ILE A 129 -11.26 -23.90 3.18
C ILE A 129 -12.50 -24.44 2.46
N GLY A 130 -13.60 -23.68 2.44
CA GLY A 130 -14.85 -24.06 1.78
C GLY A 130 -15.04 -23.42 0.40
N CYS A 131 -14.04 -22.72 -0.13
CA CYS A 131 -14.14 -21.95 -1.36
C CYS A 131 -13.59 -22.73 -2.57
N ASP A 132 -14.18 -22.53 -3.75
CA ASP A 132 -13.75 -23.17 -5.01
C ASP A 132 -12.33 -22.78 -5.43
N PHE A 133 -11.83 -21.64 -4.97
CA PHE A 133 -10.46 -21.20 -5.21
C PHE A 133 -9.43 -21.89 -4.31
N SER A 134 -9.86 -22.75 -3.38
CA SER A 134 -8.96 -23.47 -2.49
C SER A 134 -8.24 -24.61 -3.20
N LEU A 135 -6.94 -24.70 -2.93
CA LEU A 135 -6.09 -25.78 -3.41
C LEU A 135 -5.36 -26.37 -2.20
N PRO A 136 -5.84 -27.48 -1.63
CA PRO A 136 -5.18 -28.14 -0.50
C PRO A 136 -3.75 -28.55 -0.86
N LYS A 137 -2.77 -28.26 0.01
CA LYS A 137 -1.35 -28.61 -0.23
C LYS A 137 -1.10 -30.11 -0.26
N SER A 138 -1.97 -30.89 0.38
CA SER A 138 -1.96 -32.35 0.34
C SER A 138 -2.39 -32.93 -1.02
N SER A 139 -2.97 -32.13 -1.90
CA SER A 139 -3.38 -32.59 -3.23
C SER A 139 -2.18 -32.79 -4.16
N SER A 140 -2.30 -33.74 -5.08
CA SER A 140 -1.28 -33.98 -6.12
C SER A 140 -1.03 -32.74 -6.98
N ARG A 141 -2.06 -31.93 -7.23
CA ARG A 141 -1.96 -30.68 -7.98
C ARG A 141 -1.07 -29.66 -7.26
N ALA A 142 -1.20 -29.53 -5.95
CA ALA A 142 -0.35 -28.61 -5.17
C ALA A 142 1.10 -29.09 -5.08
N GLN A 143 1.32 -30.40 -4.92
CA GLN A 143 2.67 -30.98 -4.95
C GLN A 143 3.35 -30.78 -6.31
N ALA A 144 2.60 -30.97 -7.40
CA ALA A 144 3.09 -30.71 -8.74
C ALA A 144 3.41 -29.23 -8.95
N LEU A 145 2.57 -28.32 -8.42
CA LEU A 145 2.82 -26.88 -8.46
C LEU A 145 4.16 -26.53 -7.80
N GLU A 146 4.40 -26.99 -6.56
CA GLU A 146 5.63 -26.65 -5.82
C GLU A 146 6.93 -27.17 -6.48
N SER A 147 6.84 -28.22 -7.28
CA SER A 147 8.01 -28.78 -7.99
C SER A 147 8.34 -28.08 -9.32
N LYS A 148 7.49 -27.15 -9.78
CA LYS A 148 7.76 -26.41 -11.03
C LYS A 148 8.95 -25.46 -10.88
N ALA A 149 9.87 -25.50 -11.83
CA ALA A 149 10.99 -24.56 -11.90
C ALA A 149 10.56 -23.11 -12.18
N SER A 150 9.38 -22.91 -12.77
CA SER A 150 8.79 -21.59 -13.05
C SER A 150 8.16 -20.91 -11.83
N ILE A 151 8.06 -21.62 -10.70
CA ILE A 151 7.46 -21.11 -9.48
C ILE A 151 8.50 -20.37 -8.65
N HIS A 152 8.17 -19.13 -8.29
CA HIS A 152 8.95 -18.32 -7.37
C HIS A 152 8.07 -17.85 -6.22
N ARG A 153 8.67 -17.80 -5.01
CA ARG A 153 8.01 -17.37 -3.79
C ARG A 153 8.34 -15.91 -3.51
N TYR A 154 7.31 -15.12 -3.26
CA TYR A 154 7.38 -13.71 -2.92
C TYR A 154 6.59 -13.43 -1.63
N LEU A 155 6.75 -12.22 -1.11
CA LEU A 155 5.97 -11.72 -0.01
C LEU A 155 5.15 -10.51 -0.48
N GLU A 156 3.84 -10.54 -0.25
CA GLU A 156 2.94 -9.41 -0.47
C GLU A 156 2.54 -8.81 0.88
N GLU A 157 2.61 -7.49 0.99
CA GLU A 157 2.08 -6.78 2.15
C GLU A 157 0.56 -6.67 2.02
N VAL A 158 -0.17 -7.27 2.96
CA VAL A 158 -1.63 -7.33 2.95
C VAL A 158 -2.18 -6.67 4.21
N PRO A 159 -2.99 -5.60 4.07
CA PRO A 159 -3.63 -4.96 5.20
C PRO A 159 -4.67 -5.88 5.85
N LEU A 160 -4.70 -5.90 7.18
CA LEU A 160 -5.73 -6.61 7.94
C LEU A 160 -7.10 -5.97 7.74
N THR A 161 -8.15 -6.79 7.61
CA THR A 161 -9.54 -6.30 7.73
C THR A 161 -9.83 -5.90 9.18
N PRO A 162 -10.89 -5.13 9.45
CA PRO A 162 -11.30 -4.83 10.82
C PRO A 162 -11.50 -6.10 11.68
N ASP A 163 -12.10 -7.14 11.10
CA ASP A 163 -12.37 -8.41 11.80
C ASP A 163 -11.07 -9.16 12.10
N GLU A 164 -10.17 -9.26 11.11
CA GLU A 164 -8.87 -9.90 11.29
C GLU A 164 -8.01 -9.15 12.33
N LYS A 165 -8.06 -7.80 12.31
CA LYS A 165 -7.38 -6.96 13.30
C LYS A 165 -7.92 -7.21 14.71
N ALA A 166 -9.25 -7.24 14.88
CA ALA A 166 -9.88 -7.50 16.17
C ALA A 166 -9.51 -8.88 16.75
N ILE A 167 -9.40 -9.90 15.90
CA ILE A 167 -8.97 -11.24 16.31
C ILE A 167 -7.50 -11.22 16.76
N ALA A 168 -6.61 -10.61 15.96
CA ALA A 168 -5.20 -10.52 16.29
C ALA A 168 -4.96 -9.77 17.61
N GLU A 169 -5.65 -8.64 17.82
CA GLU A 169 -5.60 -7.88 19.08
C GLU A 169 -6.10 -8.71 20.27
N GLY A 170 -7.22 -9.42 20.11
CA GLY A 170 -7.75 -10.30 21.15
C GLY A 170 -6.82 -11.46 21.52
N ASP A 171 -6.08 -12.01 20.55
CA ASP A 171 -5.10 -13.06 20.80
C ASP A 171 -3.84 -12.52 21.50
N ILE A 172 -3.40 -11.31 21.17
CA ILE A 172 -2.32 -10.60 21.87
C ILE A 172 -2.69 -10.40 23.35
N ASP A 173 -3.92 -9.98 23.65
CA ASP A 173 -4.40 -9.80 25.02
C ASP A 173 -4.39 -11.11 25.82
N LYS A 174 -4.89 -12.19 25.22
CA LYS A 174 -4.89 -13.53 25.84
C LYS A 174 -3.46 -14.03 26.09
N LEU A 175 -2.57 -13.87 25.11
CA LEU A 175 -1.15 -14.24 25.24
C LEU A 175 -0.48 -13.43 26.35
N THR A 176 -0.76 -12.13 26.42
CA THR A 176 -0.23 -11.26 27.48
C THR A 176 -0.70 -11.70 28.86
N ALA A 177 -1.99 -12.03 29.01
CA ALA A 177 -2.54 -12.57 30.25
C ALA A 177 -1.90 -13.93 30.62
N PHE A 178 -1.69 -14.79 29.63
CA PHE A 178 -1.06 -16.10 29.81
C PHE A 178 0.40 -15.96 30.27
N ILE A 179 1.19 -15.09 29.64
CA ILE A 179 2.59 -14.81 30.04
C ILE A 179 2.66 -14.30 31.47
N LYS A 180 1.78 -13.37 31.87
CA LYS A 180 1.68 -12.89 33.27
C LYS A 180 1.37 -14.03 34.24
N LYS A 181 0.44 -14.92 33.89
CA LYS A 181 0.10 -16.09 34.72
C LYS A 181 1.30 -17.02 34.87
N MET A 182 2.02 -17.32 33.79
CA MET A 182 3.23 -18.16 33.85
C MET A 182 4.32 -17.54 34.73
N ALA A 183 4.54 -16.22 34.63
CA ALA A 183 5.52 -15.52 35.47
C ALA A 183 5.16 -15.57 36.98
N SER A 184 3.88 -15.76 37.31
CA SER A 184 3.40 -15.88 38.69
C SER A 184 3.43 -17.31 39.26
N GLN A 185 3.76 -18.32 38.45
CA GLN A 185 3.84 -19.71 38.93
C GLN A 185 5.21 -20.00 39.55
N PRO A 186 5.28 -20.60 40.76
CA PRO A 186 6.55 -21.01 41.35
C PRO A 186 7.21 -22.10 40.51
N ALA A 187 8.55 -22.14 40.51
CA ALA A 187 9.31 -23.14 39.77
C ALA A 187 8.89 -24.56 40.20
N PRO A 188 8.76 -25.51 39.25
CA PRO A 188 8.38 -26.88 39.59
C PRO A 188 9.42 -27.48 40.54
N GLN A 189 8.95 -28.06 41.65
CA GLN A 189 9.81 -28.81 42.57
C GLN A 189 10.33 -30.05 41.85
N LYS A 190 11.65 -30.23 41.86
CA LYS A 190 12.30 -31.47 41.42
C LYS A 190 12.21 -32.46 42.59
N ASP A 191 11.51 -33.57 42.37
CA ASP A 191 11.66 -34.80 43.17
C ASP A 191 12.91 -35.58 42.72
#